data_AF-A0A3S2D1Y2-F1
#
_entry.id   AF-A0A3S2D1Y2-F1
#
_cell.length_a   1.000
_cell.length_b   1.000
_cell.length_c   1.000
_cell.angle_alpha   90.00
_cell.angle_beta   90.00
_cell.angle_gamma   90.00
#
_symmetry.space_group_name_H-M   'P 1'
#
loop_
_entity.id
_entity.type
_entity.pdbx_description
1 polymer ?
#
loop_
_entity_poly.entity_id
_entity_poly.type
_entity_poly.pdbx_seq_one_letter_code
_entity_poly.pdbx_strand_id
1 'polypeptide(L)'
;MMWRTVRRIMREPLGAIGLTLVTVVVLSAVFASALTSYAPSKISPAERFAPPSLLHLLGTDHLGRDLLTRVLYGGRVALLIALGATAVSLVVGVVLGLIAGYGPRWLDNVLLLIFDAVKSFPTVMLALTLVTLFGPSLYAVVLVVMLVNVPGYARIIRTQTLVLKSAEHVMAARSMGASAGRILRVHILPNIIGPILILISMDIPVVVAIEAGMSFDGFGVRQ
;
A
#
# COMPACT_ATOMS: atom_id res chain seq x y z
N MET A 1 -9.72 -5.07 22.75
CA MET A 1 -8.61 -4.14 22.44
C MET A 1 -9.04 -3.07 21.43
N MET A 2 -9.61 -3.46 20.28
CA MET A 2 -10.03 -2.55 19.19
C MET A 2 -10.96 -1.39 19.61
N TRP A 3 -11.99 -1.66 20.43
CA TRP A 3 -12.93 -0.64 20.92
C TRP A 3 -12.26 0.45 21.78
N ARG A 4 -11.22 0.10 22.54
CA ARG A 4 -10.47 1.06 23.36
C ARG A 4 -9.60 1.97 22.49
N THR A 5 -9.03 1.43 21.40
CA THR A 5 -8.24 2.20 20.43
C THR A 5 -9.11 3.19 19.67
N VAL A 6 -10.27 2.76 19.15
CA VAL A 6 -11.21 3.64 18.44
C VAL A 6 -11.70 4.77 19.33
N ARG A 7 -12.10 4.47 20.57
CA ARG A 7 -12.53 5.50 21.54
C ARG A 7 -11.43 6.51 21.87
N ARG A 8 -10.16 6.09 21.85
CA ARG A 8 -9.01 6.98 22.05
C ARG A 8 -8.77 7.87 20.83
N ILE A 9 -8.89 7.33 19.62
CA ILE A 9 -8.77 8.09 18.36
C ILE A 9 -9.88 9.14 18.25
N MET A 10 -11.12 8.80 18.58
CA MET A 10 -12.25 9.74 18.53
C MET A 10 -12.18 10.87 19.58
N ARG A 11 -11.30 10.76 20.59
CA ARG A 11 -11.08 11.83 21.56
C ARG A 11 -10.13 12.92 21.06
N GLU A 12 -9.31 12.61 20.05
CA GLU A 12 -8.41 13.57 19.40
C GLU A 12 -9.10 14.14 18.14
N PRO A 13 -9.20 15.47 17.97
CA PRO A 13 -9.96 16.07 16.87
C PRO A 13 -9.41 15.66 15.49
N LEU A 14 -8.09 15.65 15.34
CA LEU A 14 -7.43 15.20 14.10
C LEU A 14 -7.66 13.70 13.84
N GLY A 15 -7.64 12.89 14.91
CA GLY A 15 -7.90 11.45 14.82
C GLY A 15 -9.33 11.16 14.38
N ALA A 16 -10.31 11.89 14.92
CA ALA A 16 -11.71 11.79 14.55
C ALA A 16 -11.96 12.19 13.09
N ILE A 17 -11.37 13.30 12.62
CA ILE A 17 -11.48 13.75 11.22
C ILE A 17 -10.90 12.70 10.28
N GLY A 18 -9.68 12.22 10.55
CA GLY A 18 -9.02 11.21 9.72
C GLY A 18 -9.81 9.91 9.65
N LEU A 19 -10.29 9.41 10.80
CA LEU A 19 -11.12 8.21 10.84
C LEU A 19 -12.42 8.39 10.06
N THR A 20 -13.07 9.54 10.17
CA THR A 20 -14.32 9.84 9.47
C THR A 20 -14.09 9.86 7.95
N LEU A 21 -13.06 10.57 7.48
CA LEU A 21 -12.73 10.65 6.06
C LEU A 21 -12.41 9.27 5.46
N VAL A 22 -11.54 8.50 6.11
CA VAL A 22 -11.20 7.15 5.67
C VAL A 22 -12.44 6.26 5.66
N THR A 23 -13.28 6.34 6.68
CA THR A 23 -14.52 5.56 6.75
C THR A 23 -15.46 5.90 5.61
N VAL A 24 -15.66 7.20 5.30
CA VAL A 24 -16.50 7.63 4.19
C VAL A 24 -15.97 7.11 2.85
N VAL A 25 -14.67 7.23 2.60
CA VAL A 25 -14.04 6.74 1.35
C VAL A 25 -14.14 5.23 1.21
N VAL A 26 -13.87 4.48 2.29
CA VAL A 26 -13.96 3.02 2.27
C VAL A 26 -15.40 2.57 2.07
N LEU A 27 -16.36 3.16 2.78
CA LEU A 27 -17.77 2.81 2.63
C LEU A 27 -18.29 3.18 1.24
N SER A 28 -17.91 4.33 0.68
CA SER A 28 -18.36 4.73 -0.65
C SER A 28 -17.85 3.78 -1.74
N ALA A 29 -16.60 3.32 -1.64
CA ALA A 29 -16.02 2.33 -2.54
C ALA A 29 -16.62 0.92 -2.35
N VAL A 30 -16.84 0.49 -1.10
CA VAL A 30 -17.43 -0.82 -0.79
C VAL A 30 -18.90 -0.88 -1.21
N PHE A 31 -19.67 0.19 -1.00
CA PHE A 31 -21.09 0.26 -1.35
C PHE A 31 -21.34 0.92 -2.71
N ALA A 32 -20.34 1.03 -3.58
CA ALA A 32 -20.46 1.64 -4.91
C ALA A 32 -21.66 1.10 -5.71
N SER A 33 -21.90 -0.21 -5.69
CA SER A 33 -23.02 -0.86 -6.38
C SER A 33 -24.40 -0.57 -5.79
N ALA A 34 -24.47 -0.13 -4.54
CA ALA A 34 -25.73 0.31 -3.91
C ALA A 34 -25.94 1.83 -4.07
N LEU A 35 -24.85 2.60 -4.24
CA LEU A 35 -24.88 4.05 -4.37
C LEU A 35 -25.19 4.52 -5.79
N THR A 36 -24.88 3.73 -6.82
CA THR A 36 -25.21 4.07 -8.21
C THR A 36 -25.74 2.87 -8.98
N SER A 37 -26.70 3.12 -9.88
CA SER A 37 -27.27 2.12 -10.78
C SER A 37 -26.61 2.12 -12.17
N TYR A 38 -25.72 3.07 -12.45
CA TYR A 38 -25.01 3.16 -13.72
C TYR A 38 -23.89 2.12 -13.80
N ALA A 39 -23.68 1.55 -14.98
CA ALA A 39 -22.52 0.71 -15.22
C ALA A 39 -21.27 1.59 -15.42
N PRO A 40 -20.14 1.32 -14.74
CA PRO A 40 -18.96 2.18 -14.73
C PRO A 40 -18.31 2.37 -16.11
N SER A 41 -18.46 1.38 -16.99
CA SER A 41 -17.91 1.37 -18.34
C SER A 41 -18.93 1.76 -19.43
N LYS A 42 -20.16 2.16 -19.07
CA LYS A 42 -21.20 2.51 -20.05
C LYS A 42 -20.86 3.83 -20.74
N ILE A 43 -20.51 3.75 -22.01
CA ILE A 43 -20.20 4.89 -22.87
C ILE A 43 -21.51 5.48 -23.42
N SER A 44 -21.65 6.80 -23.34
CA SER A 44 -22.81 7.55 -23.85
C SER A 44 -22.33 8.75 -24.67
N PRO A 45 -22.03 8.59 -25.97
CA PRO A 45 -21.40 9.67 -26.76
C PRO A 45 -22.25 10.96 -26.85
N ALA A 46 -23.57 10.84 -26.68
CA ALA A 46 -24.49 11.98 -26.66
C ALA A 46 -24.33 12.85 -25.40
N GLU A 47 -23.82 12.29 -24.31
CA GLU A 47 -23.70 12.94 -23.00
C GLU A 47 -22.22 13.27 -22.71
N ARG A 48 -21.37 13.51 -23.71
CA ARG A 48 -19.95 13.86 -23.49
C ARG A 48 -19.82 15.22 -22.82
N PHE A 49 -18.97 15.29 -21.79
CA PHE A 49 -18.72 16.52 -21.03
C PHE A 49 -19.98 17.22 -20.51
N ALA A 50 -21.00 16.42 -20.16
CA ALA A 50 -22.21 16.95 -19.56
C ALA A 50 -21.90 17.53 -18.17
N PRO A 51 -22.41 18.71 -17.83
CA PRO A 51 -22.22 19.30 -16.51
C PRO A 51 -22.93 18.48 -15.42
N PRO A 52 -22.62 18.72 -14.14
CA PRO A 52 -23.35 18.13 -13.01
C PRO A 52 -24.86 18.35 -13.12
N SER A 53 -25.62 17.27 -12.94
CA SER A 53 -27.09 17.24 -13.03
C SER A 53 -27.67 16.18 -12.08
N LEU A 54 -29.00 16.14 -11.94
CA LEU A 54 -29.66 15.08 -11.15
C LEU A 54 -29.49 13.69 -11.75
N LEU A 55 -29.25 13.59 -13.06
CA LEU A 55 -28.92 12.33 -13.74
C LEU A 55 -27.45 11.96 -13.54
N HIS A 56 -26.56 12.94 -13.62
CA HIS A 56 -25.11 12.77 -13.45
C HIS A 56 -24.60 13.71 -12.36
N LEU A 57 -24.60 13.26 -11.11
CA LEU A 57 -24.31 14.11 -9.95
C LEU A 57 -22.96 14.84 -10.02
N LEU A 58 -21.96 14.24 -10.66
CA LEU A 58 -20.65 14.84 -10.91
C LEU A 58 -20.42 15.18 -12.40
N GLY A 59 -21.42 15.04 -13.25
CA GLY A 59 -21.30 15.15 -14.69
C GLY A 59 -20.70 13.90 -15.34
N THR A 60 -20.27 14.03 -16.59
CA THR A 60 -19.71 12.93 -17.38
C THR A 60 -18.34 13.24 -17.95
N ASP A 61 -17.57 12.19 -18.27
CA ASP A 61 -16.25 12.35 -18.88
C ASP A 61 -16.27 12.52 -20.41
N HIS A 62 -15.09 12.54 -21.03
CA HIS A 62 -14.89 12.65 -22.48
C HIS A 62 -15.46 11.48 -23.29
N LEU A 63 -15.91 10.39 -22.65
CA LEU A 63 -16.62 9.26 -23.28
C LEU A 63 -18.11 9.26 -22.89
N GLY A 64 -18.58 10.26 -22.14
CA GLY A 64 -19.94 10.34 -21.62
C GLY A 64 -20.22 9.31 -20.53
N ARG A 65 -19.20 8.86 -19.79
CA ARG A 65 -19.39 7.97 -18.64
C ARG A 65 -19.65 8.80 -17.38
N ASP A 66 -20.56 8.33 -16.53
CA ASP A 66 -20.91 8.97 -15.26
C ASP A 66 -19.71 9.07 -14.30
N LEU A 67 -19.30 10.30 -13.95
CA LEU A 67 -18.11 10.53 -13.15
C LEU A 67 -18.24 10.04 -11.71
N LEU A 68 -19.42 10.16 -11.09
CA LEU A 68 -19.64 9.67 -9.73
C LEU A 68 -19.44 8.16 -9.65
N THR A 69 -20.08 7.42 -10.56
CA THR A 69 -19.94 5.97 -10.66
C THR A 69 -18.48 5.60 -10.89
N ARG A 70 -17.75 6.30 -11.78
CA ARG A 70 -16.32 6.03 -12.00
C ARG A 70 -15.46 6.32 -10.76
N VAL A 71 -15.75 7.36 -9.99
CA VAL A 71 -15.03 7.66 -8.75
C VAL A 71 -15.27 6.56 -7.69
N LEU A 72 -16.51 6.09 -7.54
CA LEU A 72 -16.84 5.07 -6.54
C LEU A 72 -16.24 3.69 -6.89
N TYR A 73 -16.42 3.24 -8.13
CA TYR A 73 -15.83 1.98 -8.59
C TYR A 73 -14.29 2.06 -8.72
N GLY A 74 -13.77 3.20 -9.16
CA GLY A 74 -12.34 3.50 -9.20
C GLY A 74 -11.71 3.44 -7.81
N GLY A 75 -12.35 4.06 -6.82
CA GLY A 75 -11.94 4.01 -5.42
C GLY A 75 -11.87 2.58 -4.88
N ARG A 76 -12.80 1.70 -5.29
CA ARG A 76 -12.75 0.27 -4.90
C ARG A 76 -11.50 -0.42 -5.43
N VAL A 77 -11.15 -0.22 -6.69
CA VAL A 77 -9.96 -0.84 -7.29
C VAL A 77 -8.68 -0.24 -6.71
N ALA A 78 -8.62 1.08 -6.54
CA ALA A 78 -7.49 1.76 -5.92
C ALA A 78 -7.23 1.25 -4.48
N LEU A 79 -8.28 1.06 -3.68
CA LEU A 79 -8.16 0.51 -2.33
C LEU A 79 -7.68 -0.94 -2.33
N LEU A 80 -8.20 -1.78 -3.23
CA LEU A 80 -7.78 -3.18 -3.36
C LEU A 80 -6.30 -3.29 -3.74
N ILE A 81 -5.85 -2.49 -4.71
CA ILE A 81 -4.45 -2.43 -5.13
C ILE A 81 -3.58 -1.92 -3.98
N ALA A 82 -3.94 -0.78 -3.40
CA ALA A 82 -3.14 -0.14 -2.38
C ALA A 82 -2.99 -1.02 -1.13
N LEU A 83 -4.07 -1.61 -0.64
CA LEU A 83 -4.01 -2.48 0.53
C LEU A 83 -3.34 -3.82 0.21
N GLY A 84 -3.72 -4.46 -0.90
CA GLY A 84 -3.22 -5.77 -1.29
C GLY A 84 -1.72 -5.76 -1.60
N ALA A 85 -1.29 -4.88 -2.50
CA ALA A 85 0.12 -4.78 -2.88
C ALA A 85 0.99 -4.33 -1.70
N THR A 86 0.53 -3.38 -0.89
CA THR A 86 1.27 -2.93 0.30
C THR A 86 1.40 -4.03 1.34
N ALA A 87 0.34 -4.79 1.61
CA ALA A 87 0.39 -5.90 2.56
C ALA A 87 1.40 -6.97 2.13
N VAL A 88 1.40 -7.37 0.86
CA VAL A 88 2.37 -8.34 0.33
C VAL A 88 3.80 -7.76 0.40
N SER A 89 3.98 -6.52 -0.03
CA SER A 89 5.27 -5.83 0.03
C SER A 89 5.82 -5.77 1.45
N LEU A 90 4.96 -5.48 2.42
CA LEU A 90 5.30 -5.44 3.82
C LEU A 90 5.73 -6.81 4.32
N VAL A 91 4.96 -7.86 4.05
CA VAL A 91 5.29 -9.22 4.50
C VAL A 91 6.67 -9.64 3.95
N VAL A 92 6.89 -9.44 2.65
CA VAL A 92 8.17 -9.75 2.01
C VAL A 92 9.29 -8.88 2.61
N GLY A 93 9.06 -7.58 2.75
CA GLY A 93 10.02 -6.65 3.32
C GLY A 93 10.37 -6.97 4.78
N VAL A 94 9.40 -7.34 5.61
CA VAL A 94 9.62 -7.78 6.99
C VAL A 94 10.50 -9.03 7.02
N VAL A 95 10.18 -10.04 6.21
CA VAL A 95 10.96 -11.28 6.13
C VAL A 95 12.40 -10.97 5.71
N LEU A 96 12.59 -10.24 4.61
CA LEU A 96 13.93 -9.91 4.10
C LEU A 96 14.71 -9.01 5.06
N GLY A 97 14.04 -8.05 5.70
CA GLY A 97 14.66 -7.14 6.67
C GLY A 97 15.09 -7.85 7.96
N LEU A 98 14.29 -8.79 8.46
CA LEU A 98 14.66 -9.65 9.59
C LEU A 98 15.86 -10.54 9.24
N ILE A 99 15.85 -11.12 8.03
CA ILE A 99 16.96 -11.94 7.51
C ILE A 99 18.24 -11.09 7.38
N ALA A 100 18.17 -9.89 6.81
CA ALA A 100 19.31 -8.99 6.69
C ALA A 100 19.83 -8.50 8.05
N GLY A 101 18.93 -8.14 8.97
CA GLY A 101 19.31 -7.56 10.27
C GLY A 101 19.83 -8.58 11.29
N TYR A 102 19.26 -9.79 11.31
CA TYR A 102 19.61 -10.84 12.27
C TYR A 102 20.56 -11.89 11.68
N GLY A 103 20.58 -12.05 10.36
CA GLY A 103 21.41 -13.00 9.64
C GLY A 103 22.90 -12.60 9.53
N PRO A 104 23.67 -13.36 8.76
CA PRO A 104 25.10 -13.13 8.57
C PRO A 104 25.38 -11.88 7.71
N ARG A 105 26.55 -11.26 7.92
CA ARG A 105 26.95 -10.01 7.25
C ARG A 105 26.96 -10.09 5.71
N TRP A 106 27.31 -11.24 5.15
CA TRP A 106 27.35 -11.39 3.69
C TRP A 106 25.95 -11.31 3.07
N LEU A 107 24.94 -11.91 3.73
CA LEU A 107 23.56 -11.92 3.24
C LEU A 107 22.94 -10.52 3.34
N ASP A 108 23.25 -9.82 4.42
CA ASP A 108 22.92 -8.42 4.59
C ASP A 108 23.43 -7.56 3.42
N ASN A 109 24.73 -7.67 3.11
CA ASN A 109 25.36 -6.91 2.02
C ASN A 109 24.73 -7.23 0.65
N VAL A 110 24.45 -8.50 0.36
CA VAL A 110 23.80 -8.91 -0.91
C VAL A 110 22.39 -8.35 -1.01
N LEU A 111 21.59 -8.44 0.06
CA LEU A 111 20.23 -7.92 0.07
C LEU A 111 20.21 -6.40 -0.10
N LEU A 112 21.10 -5.68 0.59
CA LEU A 112 21.24 -4.23 0.42
C LEU A 112 21.64 -3.85 -1.00
N LEU A 113 22.57 -4.59 -1.62
CA LEU A 113 22.95 -4.36 -3.01
C LEU A 113 21.76 -4.51 -3.97
N ILE A 114 20.95 -5.56 -3.79
CA ILE A 114 19.74 -5.76 -4.59
C ILE A 114 18.74 -4.62 -4.37
N PHE A 115 18.52 -4.22 -3.12
CA PHE A 115 17.61 -3.14 -2.77
C PHE A 115 18.04 -1.81 -3.37
N ASP A 116 19.32 -1.49 -3.32
CA ASP A 116 19.88 -0.27 -3.88
C ASP A 116 19.86 -0.28 -5.41
N ALA A 117 20.10 -1.44 -6.04
CA ALA A 117 19.97 -1.60 -7.48
C ALA A 117 18.53 -1.40 -7.97
N VAL A 118 17.52 -1.89 -7.22
CA VAL A 118 16.11 -1.64 -7.57
C VAL A 118 15.77 -0.17 -7.38
N LYS A 119 16.21 0.44 -6.27
CA LYS A 119 15.93 1.84 -5.95
C LYS A 119 16.69 2.86 -6.81
N SER A 120 17.73 2.44 -7.54
CA SER A 120 18.43 3.33 -8.48
C SER A 120 17.62 3.63 -9.75
N PHE A 121 16.64 2.79 -10.08
CA PHE A 121 15.75 3.05 -11.21
C PHE A 121 14.62 4.01 -10.79
N PRO A 122 14.32 5.04 -11.60
CA PRO A 122 13.12 5.84 -11.40
C PRO A 122 11.87 4.96 -11.44
N THR A 123 10.95 5.14 -10.49
CA THR A 123 9.71 4.34 -10.38
C THR A 123 8.91 4.33 -11.69
N VAL A 124 8.83 5.47 -12.37
CA VAL A 124 8.12 5.61 -13.65
C VAL A 124 8.77 4.73 -14.73
N MET A 125 10.11 4.66 -14.77
CA MET A 125 10.81 3.82 -15.74
C MET A 125 10.58 2.32 -15.50
N LEU A 126 10.54 1.91 -14.23
CA LEU A 126 10.16 0.55 -13.86
C LEU A 126 8.71 0.24 -14.28
N ALA A 127 7.79 1.17 -14.03
CA ALA A 127 6.39 1.04 -14.41
C ALA A 127 6.21 0.87 -15.93
N LEU A 128 6.83 1.74 -16.72
CA LEU A 128 6.79 1.68 -18.19
C LEU A 128 7.37 0.36 -18.72
N THR A 129 8.49 -0.07 -18.18
CA THR A 129 9.16 -1.32 -18.61
C THR A 129 8.26 -2.52 -18.36
N LEU A 130 7.68 -2.62 -17.17
CA LEU A 130 6.82 -3.74 -16.79
C LEU A 130 5.51 -3.77 -17.58
N VAL A 131 4.91 -2.61 -17.82
CA VAL A 131 3.70 -2.51 -18.63
C VAL A 131 4.00 -2.84 -20.09
N THR A 132 5.17 -2.46 -20.61
CA THR A 132 5.57 -2.83 -21.97
C THR A 132 5.78 -4.34 -22.11
N LEU A 133 6.33 -4.99 -21.07
CA LEU A 133 6.61 -6.43 -21.09
C LEU A 133 5.35 -7.29 -20.88
N PHE A 134 4.49 -6.92 -19.93
CA PHE A 134 3.34 -7.72 -19.50
C PHE A 134 1.99 -7.20 -19.99
N GLY A 135 1.97 -6.02 -20.61
CA GLY A 135 0.76 -5.29 -20.97
C GLY A 135 0.10 -4.57 -19.79
N PRO A 136 -0.81 -3.62 -20.05
CA PRO A 136 -1.60 -2.94 -19.01
C PRO A 136 -2.48 -3.94 -18.26
N SER A 137 -2.18 -4.17 -16.97
CA SER A 137 -2.90 -5.12 -16.14
C SER A 137 -2.79 -4.79 -14.66
N LEU A 138 -3.74 -5.29 -13.86
CA LEU A 138 -3.69 -5.22 -12.40
C LEU A 138 -2.39 -5.83 -11.86
N TYR A 139 -1.95 -6.93 -12.49
CA TYR A 139 -0.72 -7.63 -12.13
C TYR A 139 0.52 -6.75 -12.33
N ALA A 140 0.62 -6.03 -13.44
CA ALA A 140 1.73 -5.12 -13.70
C ALA A 140 1.82 -4.02 -12.63
N VAL A 141 0.68 -3.41 -12.25
CA VAL A 141 0.63 -2.39 -11.20
C VAL A 141 1.08 -2.95 -9.84
N VAL A 142 0.55 -4.11 -9.45
CA VAL A 142 0.93 -4.76 -8.18
C VAL A 142 2.43 -5.07 -8.15
N LEU A 143 2.99 -5.56 -9.25
CA LEU A 143 4.41 -5.91 -9.35
C LEU A 143 5.31 -4.66 -9.25
N VAL A 144 4.92 -3.56 -9.88
CA VAL A 144 5.61 -2.25 -9.73
C VAL A 144 5.63 -1.84 -8.27
N VAL A 145 4.46 -1.83 -7.61
CA VAL A 145 4.33 -1.44 -6.21
C VAL A 145 5.20 -2.32 -5.32
N MET A 146 5.20 -3.64 -5.56
CA MET A 146 6.02 -4.58 -4.80
C MET A 146 7.52 -4.32 -4.95
N LEU A 147 8.01 -4.19 -6.19
CA LEU A 147 9.44 -3.93 -6.42
C LEU A 147 9.88 -2.61 -5.80
N VAL A 148 9.04 -1.59 -5.83
CA VAL A 148 9.37 -0.27 -5.29
C VAL A 148 9.34 -0.24 -3.76
N ASN A 149 8.38 -0.92 -3.12
CA ASN A 149 8.15 -0.79 -1.68
C ASN A 149 8.92 -1.82 -0.83
N VAL A 150 9.12 -3.04 -1.33
CA VAL A 150 9.85 -4.11 -0.60
C VAL A 150 11.23 -3.64 -0.09
N PRO A 151 12.09 -2.99 -0.90
CA PRO A 151 13.38 -2.48 -0.44
C PRO A 151 13.27 -1.49 0.72
N GLY A 152 12.25 -0.62 0.68
CA GLY A 152 12.00 0.38 1.72
C GLY A 152 11.64 -0.27 3.05
N TYR A 153 10.67 -1.18 3.03
CA TYR A 153 10.29 -1.95 4.22
C TYR A 153 11.46 -2.78 4.75
N ALA A 154 12.15 -3.51 3.89
CA ALA A 154 13.26 -4.35 4.30
C ALA A 154 14.38 -3.55 4.97
N ARG A 155 14.73 -2.38 4.43
CA ARG A 155 15.74 -1.49 5.02
C ARG A 155 15.34 -1.02 6.42
N ILE A 156 14.08 -0.62 6.63
CA ILE A 156 13.64 -0.13 7.95
C ILE A 156 13.54 -1.28 8.95
N ILE A 157 13.00 -2.44 8.56
CA ILE A 157 12.95 -3.60 9.45
C ILE A 157 14.36 -4.06 9.81
N ARG A 158 15.29 -4.04 8.85
CA ARG A 158 16.69 -4.33 9.11
C ARG A 158 17.27 -3.38 10.15
N THR A 159 17.14 -2.07 10.00
CA THR A 159 17.73 -1.11 10.95
C THR A 159 17.14 -1.27 12.36
N GLN A 160 15.82 -1.46 12.47
CA GLN A 160 15.17 -1.74 13.75
C GLN A 160 15.65 -3.07 14.36
N THR A 161 15.81 -4.12 13.55
CA THR A 161 16.33 -5.42 13.98
C THR A 161 17.77 -5.31 14.48
N LEU A 162 18.62 -4.52 13.82
CA LEU A 162 19.99 -4.27 14.26
C LEU A 162 20.07 -3.58 15.62
N VAL A 163 19.13 -2.69 15.92
CA VAL A 163 19.05 -2.02 17.24
C VAL A 163 18.55 -3.01 18.30
N LEU A 164 17.47 -3.74 18.01
CA LEU A 164 16.84 -4.65 18.96
C LEU A 164 17.69 -5.87 19.27
N LYS A 165 18.49 -6.38 18.31
CA LYS A 165 19.35 -7.55 18.56
C LYS A 165 20.43 -7.31 19.61
N SER A 166 20.81 -6.05 19.84
CA SER A 166 21.75 -5.63 20.88
C SER A 166 21.07 -5.16 22.18
N ALA A 167 19.74 -5.22 22.27
CA ALA A 167 19.02 -4.81 23.47
C ALA A 167 19.20 -5.81 24.63
N GLU A 168 19.26 -5.32 25.86
CA GLU A 168 19.53 -6.13 27.07
C GLU A 168 18.59 -7.33 27.21
N HIS A 169 17.29 -7.13 26.98
CA HIS A 169 16.30 -8.21 27.07
C HIS A 169 16.50 -9.30 26.01
N VAL A 170 17.03 -8.95 24.82
CA VAL A 170 17.37 -9.92 23.77
C VAL A 170 18.67 -10.65 24.12
N MET A 171 19.68 -9.94 24.63
CA MET A 171 20.92 -10.55 25.09
C MET A 171 20.68 -11.54 26.23
N ALA A 172 19.84 -11.17 27.21
CA ALA A 172 19.43 -12.05 28.30
C ALA A 172 18.72 -13.31 27.79
N ALA A 173 17.76 -13.16 26.87
CA ALA A 173 17.07 -14.29 26.25
C ALA A 173 18.04 -15.24 25.52
N ARG A 174 19.04 -14.68 24.83
CA ARG A 174 20.07 -15.46 24.13
C ARG A 174 20.97 -16.22 25.10
N SER A 175 21.38 -15.59 26.20
CA SER A 175 22.17 -16.25 27.26
C SER A 175 21.41 -17.38 27.94
N MET A 176 20.07 -17.32 27.98
CA MET A 176 19.20 -18.41 28.43
C MET A 176 18.96 -19.50 27.36
N GLY A 177 19.65 -19.46 26.22
CA GLY A 177 19.56 -20.47 25.17
C GLY A 177 18.36 -20.33 24.23
N ALA A 178 17.71 -19.16 24.16
CA ALA A 178 16.62 -18.94 23.20
C ALA A 178 17.13 -19.05 21.75
N SER A 179 16.42 -19.82 20.93
CA SER A 179 16.73 -19.96 19.49
C SER A 179 16.50 -18.65 18.73
N ALA A 180 17.21 -18.47 17.62
CA ALA A 180 17.08 -17.31 16.73
C ALA A 180 15.61 -17.05 16.31
N GLY A 181 14.88 -18.10 15.94
CA GLY A 181 13.47 -18.00 15.56
C GLY A 181 12.57 -17.54 16.71
N ARG A 182 12.84 -17.98 17.95
CA ARG A 182 12.14 -17.51 19.15
C ARG A 182 12.43 -16.04 19.42
N ILE A 183 13.70 -15.64 19.31
CA ILE A 183 14.11 -14.23 19.47
C ILE A 183 13.40 -13.34 18.46
N LEU A 184 13.39 -13.73 17.18
CA LEU A 184 12.75 -12.96 16.13
C LEU A 184 11.24 -12.83 16.35
N ARG A 185 10.54 -13.92 16.67
CA ARG A 185 9.07 -13.92 16.80
C ARG A 185 8.55 -13.30 18.10
N VAL A 186 9.27 -13.48 19.22
CA VAL A 186 8.79 -13.09 20.56
C VAL A 186 9.39 -11.77 21.01
N HIS A 187 10.65 -11.48 20.65
CA HIS A 187 11.35 -10.30 21.16
C HIS A 187 11.53 -9.20 20.11
N ILE A 188 11.76 -9.54 18.83
CA ILE A 188 12.02 -8.51 17.80
C ILE A 188 10.71 -8.09 17.10
N LEU A 189 9.98 -9.04 16.52
CA LEU A 189 8.80 -8.78 15.71
C LEU A 189 7.73 -7.96 16.45
N PRO A 190 7.38 -8.24 17.72
CA PRO A 190 6.40 -7.44 18.45
C PRO A 190 6.84 -5.99 18.70
N ASN A 191 8.15 -5.76 18.82
CA ASN A 191 8.71 -4.43 19.07
C ASN A 191 8.81 -3.55 17.80
N ILE A 192 8.74 -4.15 16.60
CA ILE A 192 8.78 -3.42 15.32
C ILE A 192 7.39 -3.16 14.73
N ILE A 193 6.31 -3.65 15.35
CA ILE A 193 4.92 -3.42 14.88
C ILE A 193 4.58 -1.92 14.84
N GLY A 194 5.01 -1.15 15.84
CA GLY A 194 4.76 0.30 15.89
C GLY A 194 5.28 1.03 14.63
N PRO A 195 6.59 0.94 14.34
CA PRO A 195 7.17 1.47 13.11
C PRO A 195 6.50 0.95 11.83
N ILE A 196 6.15 -0.35 11.77
CA ILE A 196 5.45 -0.96 10.64
C ILE A 196 4.12 -0.25 10.35
N LEU A 197 3.31 0.00 11.39
CA LEU A 197 2.01 0.66 11.23
C LEU A 197 2.14 2.08 10.71
N ILE A 198 3.19 2.80 11.13
CA ILE A 198 3.48 4.15 10.64
C ILE A 198 3.80 4.11 9.14
N LEU A 199 4.64 3.16 8.71
CA LEU A 199 5.04 3.03 7.31
C LEU A 199 3.87 2.71 6.39
N ILE A 200 3.04 1.74 6.76
CA ILE A 200 1.83 1.40 5.98
C ILE A 200 0.94 2.64 5.80
N SER A 201 0.79 3.43 6.88
CA SER A 201 -0.05 4.63 6.85
C SER A 201 0.48 5.71 5.90
N MET A 202 1.80 5.82 5.76
CA MET A 202 2.45 6.76 4.84
C MET A 202 2.48 6.27 3.40
N ASP A 203 2.59 4.97 3.18
CA ASP A 203 2.77 4.41 1.84
C ASP A 203 1.46 4.15 1.09
N ILE A 204 0.35 3.86 1.79
CA ILE A 204 -0.96 3.68 1.11
C ILE A 204 -1.30 4.88 0.20
N PRO A 205 -1.21 6.15 0.64
CA PRO A 205 -1.43 7.30 -0.24
C PRO A 205 -0.49 7.35 -1.44
N VAL A 206 0.78 6.98 -1.25
CA VAL A 206 1.77 6.95 -2.34
C VAL A 206 1.42 5.88 -3.36
N VAL A 207 1.00 4.70 -2.91
CA VAL A 207 0.60 3.60 -3.80
C VAL A 207 -0.66 3.97 -4.59
N VAL A 208 -1.65 4.61 -3.95
CA VAL A 208 -2.83 5.13 -4.65
C VAL A 208 -2.42 6.16 -5.71
N ALA A 209 -1.47 7.05 -5.40
CA ALA A 209 -0.98 8.03 -6.37
C ALA A 209 -0.23 7.38 -7.56
N ILE A 210 0.56 6.33 -7.30
CA ILE A 210 1.23 5.56 -8.36
C ILE A 210 0.20 4.87 -9.26
N GLU A 211 -0.78 4.19 -8.68
CA GLU A 211 -1.85 3.52 -9.43
C GLU A 211 -2.64 4.52 -10.28
N ALA A 212 -3.03 5.66 -9.70
CA ALA A 212 -3.72 6.73 -10.40
C ALA A 212 -2.88 7.32 -11.54
N GLY A 213 -1.58 7.54 -11.32
CA GLY A 213 -0.65 8.01 -12.35
C GLY A 213 -0.53 7.03 -13.51
N MET A 214 -0.37 5.74 -13.21
CA MET A 214 -0.32 4.69 -14.25
C MET A 214 -1.65 4.61 -15.02
N SER A 215 -2.79 4.72 -14.33
CA SER A 215 -4.12 4.74 -14.94
C SER A 215 -4.33 5.97 -15.83
N PHE A 216 -3.80 7.12 -15.45
CA PHE A 216 -3.80 8.34 -16.26
C PHE A 216 -2.94 8.21 -17.52
N ASP A 217 -1.75 7.62 -17.40
CA ASP A 217 -0.83 7.40 -18.51
C ASP A 217 -1.31 6.30 -19.50
N GLY A 218 -2.46 5.68 -19.23
CA GLY A 218 -3.06 4.63 -20.08
C GLY A 218 -2.51 3.22 -19.82
N PHE A 219 -1.70 3.07 -18.76
CA PHE A 219 -1.01 1.84 -18.38
C PHE A 219 -1.66 1.09 -17.21
N GLY A 220 -2.59 1.73 -16.51
CA GLY A 220 -3.31 1.15 -15.39
C GLY A 220 -4.46 0.23 -15.81
N VAL A 221 -5.24 -0.21 -14.82
CA VAL A 221 -6.38 -1.10 -15.06
C VAL A 221 -7.45 -0.30 -15.82
N ARG A 222 -7.89 -0.82 -16.97
CA ARG A 222 -8.98 -0.19 -17.73
C ARG A 222 -10.28 -0.34 -16.95
N GLN A 223 -10.75 0.77 -16.37
CA GLN A 223 -11.96 0.89 -15.56
C GLN A 223 -12.93 1.93 -16.16
#